data_AF-A0A7C7UIJ7-F1
#
_entry.id   AF-A0A7C7UIJ7-F1
#
_cell.length_a   1.000
_cell.length_b   1.000
_cell.length_c   1.000
_cell.angle_alpha   90.00
_cell.angle_beta   90.00
_cell.angle_gamma   90.00
#
_symmetry.space_group_name_H-M   'P 1'
#
loop_
_entity.id
_entity.type
_entity.pdbx_description
1 polymer ?
#
loop_
_entity_poly.entity_id
_entity_poly.type
_entity_poly.pdbx_seq_one_letter_code
_entity_poly.pdbx_strand_id
1 'polypeptide(L)'
;VGKSELALELLSRGHRLIADDAPEFRRTTPDTILGACPAMLADFLEVRGLGILNVRAMYGNNAVLTEKRLHLIIELRLPEQGGQAEPLDRLETRQHFRRILEVDIPEVILPVAPGRDLSVIIEAAVRNHVLLLNGYNATEDFIERQHQYLDTNSS
;
A
#
# COMPACT_ATOMS: atom_id res chain seq x y z
N VAL A 1 13.39 -6.55 3.63
CA VAL A 1 12.58 -5.34 3.33
C VAL A 1 12.15 -4.73 4.65
N GLY A 2 12.42 -3.44 4.86
CA GLY A 2 12.16 -2.73 6.12
C GLY A 2 10.70 -2.35 6.31
N LYS A 3 9.82 -3.36 6.46
CA LYS A 3 8.37 -3.17 6.67
C LYS A 3 8.10 -2.43 7.98
N SER A 4 8.82 -2.78 9.05
CA SER A 4 8.64 -2.18 10.37
C SER A 4 9.19 -0.76 10.45
N GLU A 5 10.31 -0.46 9.79
CA GLU A 5 10.84 0.90 9.65
C GLU A 5 9.89 1.79 8.84
N LEU A 6 9.33 1.24 7.75
CA LEU A 6 8.28 1.89 7.00
C LEU A 6 7.01 2.12 7.84
N ALA A 7 6.62 1.15 8.68
CA ALA A 7 5.49 1.32 9.58
C ALA A 7 5.72 2.46 10.59
N LEU A 8 6.93 2.58 11.15
CA LEU A 8 7.31 3.72 12.00
C LEU A 8 7.24 5.05 11.26
N GLU A 9 7.73 5.11 10.03
CA GLU A 9 7.68 6.33 9.22
C GLU A 9 6.23 6.74 8.91
N LEU A 10 5.37 5.78 8.55
CA LEU A 10 3.94 6.03 8.35
C LEU A 10 3.24 6.47 9.66
N LEU A 11 3.57 5.87 10.80
CA LEU A 11 3.06 6.29 12.12
C LEU A 11 3.44 7.75 12.42
N SER A 12 4.69 8.14 12.14
CA SER A 12 5.15 9.53 12.31
C SER A 12 4.43 10.53 11.40
N ARG A 13 3.87 10.04 10.28
CA ARG A 13 3.04 10.81 9.33
C ARG A 13 1.55 10.80 9.67
N GLY A 14 1.17 10.21 10.81
CA GLY A 14 -0.21 10.20 11.32
C GLY A 14 -1.07 9.02 10.83
N HIS A 15 -0.47 8.03 10.17
CA HIS A 15 -1.17 6.78 9.85
C HIS A 15 -1.33 5.91 11.09
N ARG A 16 -2.13 4.85 10.96
CA ARG A 16 -2.54 4.01 12.09
C ARG A 16 -2.13 2.57 11.85
N LEU A 17 -1.52 1.95 12.85
CA LEU A 17 -1.14 0.54 12.82
C LEU A 17 -2.34 -0.34 13.18
N ILE A 18 -2.52 -1.44 12.43
CA ILE A 18 -3.45 -2.51 12.79
C ILE A 18 -2.66 -3.63 13.45
N ALA A 19 -1.75 -4.25 12.70
CA ALA A 19 -0.95 -5.39 13.11
C ALA A 19 0.45 -5.30 12.49
N ASP A 20 1.43 -5.91 13.16
CA ASP A 20 2.75 -6.22 12.62
C ASP A 20 2.95 -7.74 12.55
N ASP A 21 3.56 -8.20 11.45
CA ASP A 21 3.89 -9.59 11.06
C ASP A 21 2.81 -10.69 11.09
N ALA A 22 1.80 -10.63 11.97
CA ALA A 22 0.75 -11.64 12.12
C ALA A 22 -0.67 -11.05 12.03
N PRO A 23 -1.05 -10.40 10.91
CA PRO A 23 -2.42 -9.96 10.72
C PRO A 23 -3.37 -11.16 10.58
N GLU A 24 -4.52 -11.08 11.25
CA GLU A 24 -5.60 -12.04 11.09
C GLU A 24 -6.61 -11.50 10.08
N PHE A 25 -7.00 -12.32 9.10
CA PHE A 25 -7.98 -11.95 8.10
C PHE A 25 -9.27 -12.74 8.27
N ARG A 26 -10.40 -12.04 8.12
CA ARG A 26 -11.74 -12.63 8.13
C ARG A 26 -12.56 -12.10 6.97
N ARG A 27 -13.23 -13.01 6.26
CA ARG A 27 -14.22 -12.66 5.24
C ARG A 27 -15.56 -12.40 5.91
N THR A 28 -16.11 -11.19 5.75
CA THR A 28 -17.36 -10.77 6.39
C THR A 28 -18.55 -10.73 5.43
N THR A 29 -18.27 -10.54 4.14
CA THR A 29 -19.24 -10.61 3.04
C THR A 29 -18.58 -11.32 1.85
N PRO A 30 -19.31 -11.62 0.76
CA PRO A 30 -18.71 -12.23 -0.43
C PRO A 30 -17.50 -11.47 -1.00
N ASP A 31 -17.41 -10.15 -0.79
CA ASP A 31 -16.43 -9.22 -1.37
C ASP A 31 -15.59 -8.45 -0.34
N THR A 32 -15.75 -8.72 0.96
CA THR A 32 -15.10 -7.94 2.03
C THR A 32 -14.22 -8.79 2.93
N ILE A 33 -12.94 -8.43 2.97
CA ILE A 33 -11.95 -8.91 3.93
C ILE A 33 -11.69 -7.83 4.99
N LEU A 34 -11.79 -8.19 6.27
CA LEU A 34 -11.30 -7.38 7.39
C LEU A 34 -9.97 -7.96 7.88
N GLY A 35 -9.00 -7.09 8.11
CA GLY A 35 -7.76 -7.39 8.81
C GLY A 35 -7.82 -6.89 10.26
N ALA A 36 -7.30 -7.68 11.18
CA ALA A 36 -7.19 -7.36 12.61
C ALA A 36 -5.85 -7.85 13.16
N CYS A 37 -5.56 -7.51 14.42
CA CYS A 37 -4.39 -7.97 15.15
C CYS A 37 -4.79 -8.94 16.27
N PRO A 38 -4.06 -10.05 16.48
CA PRO A 38 -4.22 -10.86 17.68
C PRO A 38 -4.07 -10.02 18.94
N ALA A 39 -4.94 -10.21 19.94
CA ALA A 39 -4.96 -9.38 21.14
C ALA A 39 -3.61 -9.32 21.89
N MET A 40 -2.83 -10.40 21.84
CA MET A 40 -1.51 -10.49 22.47
C MET A 40 -0.45 -9.60 21.78
N LEU A 41 -0.59 -9.34 20.48
CA LEU A 41 0.33 -8.53 19.68
C LEU A 41 -0.16 -7.09 19.47
N ALA A 42 -1.38 -6.77 19.89
CA ALA A 42 -1.95 -5.45 19.76
C ALA A 42 -1.03 -4.38 20.40
N ASP A 43 -0.95 -3.23 19.75
CA ASP A 43 -0.11 -2.08 20.12
C ASP A 43 1.41 -2.26 19.98
N PHE A 44 1.92 -3.45 19.66
CA PHE A 44 3.35 -3.70 19.55
C PHE A 44 3.86 -3.76 18.11
N LEU A 45 5.10 -3.34 17.90
CA LEU A 45 5.83 -3.36 16.63
C LEU A 45 7.25 -3.86 16.88
N GLU A 46 7.72 -4.88 16.14
CA GLU A 46 9.12 -5.32 16.23
C GLU A 46 9.97 -4.52 15.24
N VAL A 47 11.01 -3.83 15.73
CA VAL A 47 11.93 -3.07 14.89
C VAL A 47 13.34 -3.57 15.10
N ARG A 48 13.97 -4.03 14.01
CA ARG A 48 15.35 -4.56 14.06
C ARG A 48 16.30 -3.47 14.56
N GLY A 49 17.12 -3.81 15.55
CA GLY A 49 18.06 -2.89 16.18
C GLY A 49 17.49 -2.05 17.34
N LEU A 50 16.15 -1.99 17.50
CA LEU A 50 15.49 -1.32 18.62
C LEU A 50 14.73 -2.30 19.54
N GLY A 51 14.33 -3.46 19.02
CA GLY A 51 13.51 -4.44 19.73
C GLY A 51 12.02 -4.17 19.58
N ILE A 52 11.24 -4.59 20.58
CA ILE A 52 9.78 -4.44 20.60
C ILE A 52 9.42 -3.05 21.11
N LEU A 53 8.62 -2.32 20.35
CA LEU A 53 8.14 -0.98 20.67
C LEU A 53 6.64 -1.00 20.95
N ASN A 54 6.18 -0.20 21.92
CA ASN A 54 4.75 0.02 22.16
C ASN A 54 4.28 1.28 21.42
N VAL A 55 3.57 1.08 20.31
CA VAL A 55 3.11 2.13 19.41
C VAL A 55 2.08 3.03 20.09
N ARG A 56 1.14 2.47 20.85
CA ARG A 56 0.13 3.26 21.57
C ARG A 56 0.76 4.21 22.60
N ALA A 57 1.78 3.74 23.33
CA ALA A 57 2.48 4.55 24.32
C ALA A 57 3.30 5.69 23.68
N MET A 58 3.88 5.44 22.50
CA MET A 58 4.72 6.42 21.80
C MET A 58 3.92 7.45 21.01
N TYR A 59 2.87 7.03 20.32
CA TYR A 59 2.13 7.85 19.34
C TYR A 59 0.67 8.14 19.76
N GLY A 60 0.23 7.60 20.90
CA GLY A 60 -1.09 7.81 21.47
C GLY A 60 -2.18 6.86 20.95
N ASN A 61 -3.36 6.97 21.56
CA ASN A 61 -4.49 6.07 21.28
C ASN A 61 -4.95 6.06 19.82
N ASN A 62 -4.78 7.18 19.11
CA ASN A 62 -5.20 7.29 17.71
C ASN A 62 -4.22 6.63 16.74
N ALA A 63 -3.01 6.25 17.16
CA ALA A 63 -2.01 5.65 16.28
C ALA A 63 -2.24 4.16 15.99
N VAL A 64 -3.24 3.56 16.63
CA VAL A 64 -3.56 2.14 16.52
C VAL A 64 -5.05 1.94 16.26
N LEU A 65 -5.39 0.88 15.54
CA LEU A 65 -6.76 0.49 15.21
C LEU A 65 -6.91 -1.01 15.44
N THR A 66 -8.08 -1.45 15.90
CA THR A 66 -8.35 -2.87 16.17
C THR A 66 -8.55 -3.66 14.87
N GLU A 67 -9.25 -3.07 13.91
CA GLU A 67 -9.55 -3.70 12.63
C GLU A 67 -9.79 -2.70 11.50
N LYS A 68 -9.60 -3.15 10.26
CA LYS A 68 -9.90 -2.36 9.06
C LYS A 68 -10.18 -3.28 7.87
N ARG A 69 -11.07 -2.84 6.97
CA ARG A 69 -11.23 -3.47 5.65
C ARG A 69 -9.94 -3.39 4.84
N LEU A 70 -9.52 -4.52 4.29
CA LEU A 70 -8.40 -4.62 3.36
C LEU A 70 -8.88 -4.24 1.94
N HIS A 71 -8.39 -3.11 1.43
CA HIS A 71 -8.75 -2.60 0.10
C HIS A 71 -7.65 -2.78 -0.94
N LEU A 72 -6.39 -2.74 -0.50
CA LEU A 72 -5.22 -2.72 -1.34
C LEU A 72 -4.09 -3.50 -0.66
N ILE A 73 -3.36 -4.29 -1.44
CA ILE A 73 -2.13 -4.93 -1.04
C ILE A 73 -0.98 -4.25 -1.78
N ILE A 74 0.05 -3.86 -1.03
CA ILE A 74 1.27 -3.32 -1.62
C ILE A 74 2.39 -4.33 -1.39
N GLU A 75 2.87 -4.93 -2.47
CA GLU A 75 4.03 -5.82 -2.44
C GLU A 75 5.31 -5.00 -2.65
N LEU A 76 6.21 -5.05 -1.67
CA LEU A 76 7.53 -4.45 -1.77
C LEU A 76 8.52 -5.46 -2.34
N ARG A 77 8.93 -5.28 -3.60
CA ARG A 77 9.82 -6.20 -4.30
C ARG A 77 11.24 -5.65 -4.40
N LEU A 78 12.24 -6.44 -4.02
CA LEU A 78 13.64 -6.09 -4.27
C LEU A 78 13.95 -6.29 -5.77
N PRO A 79 14.80 -5.44 -6.40
CA PRO A 79 15.27 -5.69 -7.76
C PRO A 79 15.97 -7.04 -7.82
N GLU A 80 15.63 -7.87 -8.81
CA GLU A 80 16.33 -9.13 -9.01
C GLU A 80 17.79 -8.86 -9.38
N GLN A 81 18.73 -9.55 -8.74
CA GLN A 81 20.13 -9.47 -9.11
C GLN A 81 20.37 -10.37 -10.33
N GLY A 82 20.57 -9.75 -11.51
CA GLY A 82 21.02 -10.45 -12.72
C GLY A 82 19.92 -10.95 -13.67
N GLY A 83 18.64 -10.75 -13.34
CA GLY A 83 17.54 -10.89 -14.30
C GLY A 83 17.31 -9.58 -15.03
N GLN A 84 16.91 -9.64 -16.32
CA GLN A 84 16.33 -8.46 -16.98
C GLN A 84 15.23 -7.96 -16.05
N ALA A 85 15.32 -6.70 -15.60
CA ALA A 85 14.20 -6.09 -14.92
C ALA A 85 13.02 -6.26 -15.88
N GLU A 86 12.08 -7.17 -15.56
CA GLU A 86 10.76 -7.19 -16.16
C GLU A 86 10.38 -5.71 -16.21
N PRO A 87 10.16 -5.12 -17.40
CA PRO A 87 9.84 -3.73 -17.49
C PRO A 87 8.56 -3.58 -16.67
N LEU A 88 8.72 -3.12 -15.42
CA LEU A 88 7.63 -2.74 -14.55
C LEU A 88 6.92 -1.68 -15.36
N ASP A 89 5.85 -2.16 -15.95
CA ASP A 89 5.41 -1.68 -17.23
C ASP A 89 5.07 -0.22 -17.04
N ARG A 90 5.82 0.63 -17.74
CA ARG A 90 5.71 2.07 -17.54
C ARG A 90 4.34 2.58 -18.01
N LEU A 91 3.51 1.72 -18.61
CA LEU A 91 2.19 2.01 -19.12
C LEU A 91 1.15 0.85 -18.98
N GLU A 92 1.47 -0.37 -18.51
CA GLU A 92 0.41 -1.39 -18.40
C GLU A 92 -0.55 -1.13 -17.25
N THR A 93 -1.74 -0.72 -17.68
CA THR A 93 -3.07 -0.72 -17.04
C THR A 93 -3.51 -2.08 -16.47
N ARG A 94 -2.61 -3.05 -16.24
CA ARG A 94 -2.98 -4.34 -15.66
C ARG A 94 -3.14 -4.19 -14.16
N GLN A 95 -4.39 -4.20 -13.71
CA GLN A 95 -4.71 -4.34 -12.30
C GLN A 95 -4.27 -5.74 -11.84
N HIS A 96 -3.28 -5.79 -10.95
CA HIS A 96 -2.91 -7.02 -10.28
C HIS A 96 -3.89 -7.28 -9.13
N PHE A 97 -4.13 -8.55 -8.84
CA PHE A 97 -4.98 -8.97 -7.72
C PHE A 97 -4.31 -10.11 -6.97
N ARG A 98 -4.43 -10.08 -5.64
CA ARG A 98 -4.07 -11.19 -4.76
C ARG A 98 -5.34 -11.77 -4.14
N ARG A 99 -5.52 -13.08 -4.31
CA ARG A 99 -6.64 -13.83 -3.72
C ARG A 99 -6.41 -14.05 -2.22
N ILE A 100 -7.29 -13.50 -1.37
CA ILE A 100 -7.31 -13.69 0.08
C ILE A 100 -8.68 -14.22 0.48
N LEU A 101 -8.76 -15.40 1.10
CA LEU A 101 -10.02 -16.03 1.53
C LEU A 101 -11.12 -15.98 0.44
N GLU A 102 -10.74 -16.31 -0.80
CA GLU A 102 -11.62 -16.28 -1.97
C GLU A 102 -12.12 -14.90 -2.42
N VAL A 103 -11.46 -13.83 -1.98
CA VAL A 103 -11.72 -12.46 -2.45
C VAL A 103 -10.47 -11.96 -3.17
N ASP A 104 -10.64 -11.44 -4.38
CA ASP A 104 -9.56 -10.80 -5.13
C ASP A 104 -9.35 -9.38 -4.63
N ILE A 105 -8.20 -9.14 -4.01
CA ILE A 105 -7.82 -7.83 -3.48
C ILE A 105 -6.87 -7.15 -4.47
N PRO A 106 -7.13 -5.91 -4.89
CA PRO A 106 -6.21 -5.13 -5.71
C PRO A 106 -4.79 -5.15 -5.12
N GLU A 107 -3.81 -5.32 -5.99
CA GLU A 107 -2.40 -5.40 -5.64
C GLU A 107 -1.58 -4.39 -6.46
N VAL A 108 -0.64 -3.74 -5.79
CA VAL A 108 0.36 -2.88 -6.42
C VAL A 108 1.75 -3.38 -6.01
N ILE A 109 2.60 -3.65 -7.01
CA ILE A 109 3.98 -4.08 -6.77
C ILE A 109 4.87 -2.84 -6.87
N LEU A 110 5.57 -2.51 -5.78
CA LEU A 110 6.51 -1.40 -5.72
C LEU A 110 7.95 -1.91 -5.62
N PRO A 111 8.85 -1.51 -6.53
CA PRO A 111 10.26 -1.85 -6.43
C PRO A 111 10.93 -1.07 -5.30
N VAL A 112 11.65 -1.78 -4.43
CA VAL A 112 12.45 -1.20 -3.35
C VAL A 112 13.83 -0.84 -3.89
N ALA A 113 14.07 0.45 -4.10
CA ALA A 113 15.38 0.97 -4.52
C ALA A 113 15.99 1.86 -3.43
N PRO A 114 17.32 1.81 -3.22
CA PRO A 114 18.00 2.72 -2.30
C PRO A 114 17.73 4.19 -2.65
N GLY A 115 17.59 5.03 -1.61
CA GLY A 115 17.39 6.48 -1.77
C GLY A 115 15.97 6.93 -2.12
N ARG A 116 15.00 6.00 -2.20
CA ARG A 116 13.57 6.35 -2.31
C ARG A 116 12.91 6.38 -0.94
N ASP A 117 12.16 7.45 -0.65
CA ASP A 117 11.22 7.50 0.47
C ASP A 117 10.02 6.60 0.11
N LEU A 118 9.99 5.39 0.68
CA LEU A 118 8.94 4.41 0.41
C LEU A 118 7.59 4.88 0.97
N SER A 119 7.59 5.63 2.08
CA SER A 119 6.35 6.15 2.66
C SER A 119 5.63 7.08 1.68
N VAL A 120 6.37 7.99 1.02
CA VAL A 120 5.79 8.90 0.01
C VAL A 120 5.18 8.13 -1.15
N ILE A 121 5.88 7.12 -1.67
CA ILE A 121 5.41 6.32 -2.81
C ILE A 121 4.17 5.51 -2.42
N ILE A 122 4.16 4.92 -1.22
CA ILE A 122 3.02 4.17 -0.70
C ILE A 122 1.80 5.07 -0.51
N GLU A 123 1.97 6.25 0.09
CA GLU A 123 0.89 7.21 0.22
C GLU A 123 0.31 7.62 -1.14
N ALA A 124 1.17 7.87 -2.13
CA ALA A 124 0.75 8.18 -3.49
C ALA A 124 -0.03 7.02 -4.12
N ALA A 125 0.44 5.78 -3.97
CA ALA A 125 -0.24 4.59 -4.46
C ALA A 125 -1.62 4.41 -3.81
N VAL A 126 -1.72 4.59 -2.49
CA VAL A 126 -2.99 4.53 -1.74
C VAL A 126 -3.95 5.64 -2.19
N ARG A 127 -3.47 6.89 -2.35
CA ARG A 127 -4.30 8.00 -2.83
C ARG A 127 -4.79 7.77 -4.25
N ASN A 128 -3.94 7.26 -5.14
CA ASN A 128 -4.33 6.88 -6.49
C ASN A 128 -5.38 5.77 -6.50
N HIS A 129 -5.23 4.75 -5.64
CA HIS A 129 -6.23 3.71 -5.49
C HIS A 129 -7.58 4.26 -4.99
N VAL A 130 -7.58 5.19 -4.04
CA VAL A 130 -8.80 5.87 -3.58
C VAL A 130 -9.45 6.67 -4.71
N LEU A 131 -8.67 7.35 -5.56
CA LEU A 131 -9.20 8.05 -6.72
C LEU A 131 -9.86 7.09 -7.72
N LEU A 132 -9.23 5.95 -8.01
CA LEU A 132 -9.79 4.92 -8.89
C LEU A 132 -11.11 4.35 -8.35
N LEU A 133 -11.19 4.09 -7.04
CA LEU A 133 -12.44 3.67 -6.38
C LEU A 133 -13.55 4.73 -6.48
N ASN A 134 -13.17 6.01 -6.54
CA ASN A 134 -14.09 7.13 -6.71
C ASN A 134 -14.34 7.48 -8.19
N GLY A 135 -13.87 6.66 -9.13
CA GLY A 135 -14.13 6.82 -10.56
C GLY A 135 -13.19 7.78 -11.29
N TYR A 136 -12.07 8.19 -10.69
CA TYR A 136 -11.06 9.03 -11.35
C TYR A 136 -9.83 8.21 -11.72
N ASN A 137 -9.51 8.16 -13.02
CA ASN A 137 -8.30 7.54 -13.55
C ASN A 137 -7.35 8.61 -14.14
N ALA A 138 -6.24 8.84 -13.44
CA ALA A 138 -5.25 9.85 -13.83
C ALA A 138 -4.60 9.57 -15.20
N THR A 139 -4.44 8.29 -15.59
CA THR A 139 -3.85 7.90 -16.87
C THR A 139 -4.80 8.25 -18.02
N GLU A 140 -6.10 7.96 -17.86
CA GLU A 140 -7.13 8.32 -18.85
C GLU A 140 -7.24 9.84 -19.00
N ASP A 141 -7.30 10.58 -17.88
CA ASP A 141 -7.34 12.05 -17.88
C ASP A 141 -6.08 12.65 -18.56
N PHE A 142 -4.90 12.06 -18.32
CA PHE A 142 -3.69 12.50 -19.00
C PHE A 142 -3.74 12.26 -20.52
N ILE A 143 -4.18 11.07 -20.95
CA ILE A 143 -4.32 10.72 -22.37
C ILE A 143 -5.31 11.66 -23.06
N GLU A 144 -6.47 11.93 -22.43
CA GLU A 144 -7.48 12.82 -22.97
C GLU A 144 -6.95 14.25 -23.17
N ARG A 145 -6.19 14.78 -22.20
CA ARG A 145 -5.54 16.10 -22.32
C ARG A 145 -4.49 16.14 -23.43
N GLN A 146 -3.73 15.06 -23.62
CA GLN A 146 -2.76 14.95 -24.71
C GLN A 146 -3.45 15.00 -26.08
N HIS A 147 -4.56 14.27 -26.25
CA HIS A 147 -5.35 14.30 -27.48
C HIS A 147 -5.88 15.71 -27.78
N GLN A 148 -6.50 16.37 -26.80
CA GLN A 148 -7.03 17.73 -26.97
C GLN A 148 -5.93 18.76 -27.35
N TYR A 149 -4.73 18.62 -26.78
CA TYR A 149 -3.59 19.49 -27.11
C TYR A 149 -3.09 19.29 -28.55
N LEU A 150 -3.09 18.05 -29.04
CA LEU A 150 -2.71 17.74 -30.42
C LEU A 150 -3.74 18.26 -31.42
N ASP A 151 -5.03 18.08 -31.15
CA ASP A 151 -6.12 18.55 -32.04
C ASP A 151 -6.13 20.08 -32.17
N THR A 152 -5.88 20.80 -31.07
CA THR A 152 -5.85 22.27 -31.04
C THR A 152 -4.65 22.87 -31.78
N ASN A 153 -3.49 22.17 -31.80
CA ASN A 153 -2.29 22.63 -32.50
C ASN A 153 -2.20 22.13 -33.95
N SER A 154 -3.10 21.23 -34.37
CA SER A 154 -3.18 20.72 -35.75
C SER A 154 -4.21 21.48 -36.62
N SER A 155 -4.91 22.46 -36.03
CA SER A 155 -5.87 23.37 -36.67
C SER A 155 -5.31 24.79 -36.73
#